data_AF-X1CNC6-F1
#
_entry.id   AF-X1CNC6-F1
#
_cell.length_a   1.000
_cell.length_b   1.000
_cell.length_c   1.000
_cell.angle_alpha   90.00
_cell.angle_beta   90.00
_cell.angle_gamma   90.00
#
_symmetry.space_group_name_H-M   'P 1'
#
loop_
_entity.id
_entity.type
_entity.pdbx_description
1 polymer ?
#
loop_
_entity_poly.entity_id
_entity_poly.type
_entity_poly.pdbx_seq_one_letter_code
_entity_poly.pdbx_strand_id
1 'polypeptide(L)' 'MAFEKVKNILMEADKNKTAVIAFDAFDYNTISAAISGAEAVNKPVILMLYPTMHKLMS' A
#
# COMPACT_ATOMS: atom_id res chain seq x y z
N MET A 1 0.85 11.36 -3.49
CA MET A 1 2.15 10.87 -2.92
C MET A 1 3.08 10.39 -4.03
N ALA A 2 4.38 10.17 -3.75
CA ALA A 2 5.34 9.60 -4.70
C ALA A 2 5.59 8.11 -4.41
N PHE A 3 6.00 7.35 -5.43
CA PHE A 3 6.47 5.96 -5.25
C PHE A 3 7.78 5.94 -4.47
N GLU A 4 7.90 5.02 -3.53
CA GLU A 4 9.08 4.86 -2.67
C GLU A 4 9.44 3.37 -2.53
N LYS A 5 10.71 3.08 -2.28
CA LYS A 5 11.15 1.71 -2.01
C LYS A 5 10.54 1.22 -0.70
N VAL A 6 9.90 0.05 -0.72
CA VAL A 6 9.34 -0.60 0.47
C VAL A 6 10.35 -0.70 1.61
N LYS A 7 11.63 -0.96 1.31
CA LYS A 7 12.71 -0.98 2.31
C LYS A 7 12.78 0.32 3.13
N ASN A 8 12.68 1.48 2.48
CA ASN A 8 12.78 2.77 3.15
C ASN A 8 11.55 3.02 4.03
N ILE A 9 10.37 2.65 3.54
CA ILE A 9 9.11 2.72 4.29
C ILE A 9 9.19 1.87 5.57
N LEU A 10 9.64 0.61 5.45
CA LEU A 10 9.75 -0.31 6.58
C LEU A 10 10.84 0.10 7.58
N MET A 11 11.98 0.63 7.11
CA MET A 11 13.03 1.15 7.98
C MET A 11 12.53 2.33 8.83
N GLU A 12 11.75 3.25 8.25
CA GLU A 12 11.17 4.37 8.99
C GLU A 12 10.11 3.90 9.98
N ALA A 13 9.31 2.88 9.62
CA ALA A 13 8.33 2.29 10.52
C ALA A 13 9.00 1.64 11.75
N ASP A 14 10.05 0.86 11.53
CA ASP A 14 10.83 0.21 12.57
C ASP A 14 11.46 1.24 13.53
N LYS A 15 12.12 2.27 12.98
CA LYS A 15 12.70 3.38 13.74
C LYS A 15 11.68 4.07 14.66
N ASN A 16 10.44 4.22 14.19
CA ASN A 16 9.35 4.85 14.93
C ASN A 16 8.50 3.85 15.75
N LYS A 17 8.90 2.57 15.81
CA LYS A 17 8.18 1.49 16.51
C LYS A 17 6.70 1.41 16.11
N THR A 18 6.43 1.57 14.81
CA THR A 18 5.10 1.49 14.22
C THR A 18 5.06 0.48 13.09
N ALA A 19 3.85 0.12 12.68
CA ALA A 19 3.61 -0.68 11.47
C ALA A 19 3.19 0.22 10.30
N VAL A 20 3.24 -0.35 9.10
CA VAL A 20 2.71 0.23 7.86
C VAL A 20 1.66 -0.73 7.29
N ILE A 21 0.55 -0.18 6.81
CA ILE A 21 -0.51 -0.97 6.21
C ILE A 21 -0.03 -1.47 4.85
N ALA A 22 -0.09 -2.78 4.67
CA ALA A 22 0.01 -3.43 3.37
C ALA A 22 -1.40 -3.85 2.94
N PHE A 23 -1.81 -3.42 1.75
CA PHE A 23 -3.16 -3.61 1.23
C PHE A 23 -3.10 -4.39 -0.08
N ASP A 24 -3.82 -5.51 -0.10
CA ASP A 24 -4.02 -6.32 -1.29
C ASP A 24 -4.93 -5.58 -2.26
N ALA A 25 -4.37 -5.10 -3.36
CA ALA A 25 -5.09 -4.31 -4.34
C ALA A 25 -5.41 -5.16 -5.57
N PHE A 26 -6.63 -5.07 -6.07
CA PHE A 26 -7.16 -6.01 -7.08
C PHE A 26 -7.46 -5.35 -8.42
N ASP A 27 -7.83 -4.08 -8.38
CA ASP A 27 -8.28 -3.30 -9.53
C ASP A 27 -7.97 -1.80 -9.33
N TYR A 28 -8.35 -0.98 -10.30
CA TYR A 28 -8.14 0.47 -10.21
C TYR A 28 -8.86 1.09 -9.00
N ASN A 29 -10.08 0.66 -8.70
CA ASN A 29 -10.88 1.26 -7.64
C ASN A 29 -10.26 1.01 -6.26
N THR A 30 -9.80 -0.21 -6.01
CA THR A 30 -9.12 -0.59 -4.76
C THR A 30 -7.78 0.12 -4.60
N ILE A 31 -6.99 0.24 -5.67
CA ILE A 31 -5.74 1.03 -5.68
C ILE A 31 -6.04 2.50 -5.34
N SER A 32 -7.00 3.10 -6.02
CA SER A 32 -7.37 4.51 -5.86
C SER A 32 -7.85 4.80 -4.43
N ALA A 33 -8.75 3.95 -3.91
CA ALA A 33 -9.27 4.09 -2.55
C ALA A 33 -8.17 3.97 -1.48
N ALA A 34 -7.25 3.01 -1.63
CA ALA A 34 -6.13 2.84 -0.71
C ALA A 34 -5.19 4.05 -0.71
N ILE A 35 -4.91 4.63 -1.88
CA ILE A 35 -4.12 5.86 -1.99
C ILE A 35 -4.84 7.03 -1.33
N SER A 36 -6.11 7.27 -1.65
CA SER A 36 -6.88 8.38 -1.06
C SER A 36 -6.99 8.27 0.46
N GLY A 37 -7.19 7.06 0.99
CA GLY A 37 -7.21 6.83 2.44
C GLY A 37 -5.87 7.14 3.11
N ALA A 38 -4.77 6.70 2.50
CA ALA A 38 -3.42 6.96 2.98
C ALA A 38 -3.06 8.46 2.95
N GLU A 39 -3.48 9.17 1.90
CA GLU A 39 -3.33 10.63 1.79
C GLU A 39 -4.13 11.37 2.86
N ALA A 40 -5.37 10.96 3.13
CA ALA A 40 -6.23 11.60 4.13
C ALA A 40 -5.65 11.56 5.55
N VAL A 41 -4.88 10.52 5.89
CA VAL A 41 -4.24 10.38 7.21
C VAL A 41 -2.74 10.72 7.21
N ASN A 42 -2.21 11.15 6.07
CA ASN A 42 -0.79 11.44 5.86
C ASN A 42 0.13 10.29 6.33
N LYS A 43 -0.17 9.06 5.91
CA LYS A 43 0.62 7.85 6.20
C LYS A 43 0.98 7.11 4.91
N PRO A 44 2.13 6.44 4.85
CA PRO A 44 2.45 5.57 3.71
C PRO A 44 1.54 4.34 3.70
N VAL A 45 1.30 3.80 2.51
CA VAL A 45 0.63 2.52 2.27
C VAL A 45 1.45 1.68 1.30
N ILE A 46 1.52 0.37 1.52
CA ILE A 46 2.12 -0.58 0.59
C ILE A 46 0.98 -1.25 -0.19
N LEU A 47 0.94 -1.07 -1.51
CA LEU A 47 -0.02 -1.76 -2.38
C LEU A 47 0.60 -3.08 -2.85
N MET A 48 -0.04 -4.19 -2.50
CA MET A 48 0.39 -5.53 -2.90
C MET A 48 -0.43 -5.98 -4.11
N LEU A 49 0.26 -6.13 -5.25
CA LEU A 49 -0.31 -6.61 -6.50
C LEU A 49 0.25 -7.99 -6.79
N TYR A 50 -0.61 -9.01 -6.72
CA TYR A 50 -0.23 -10.39 -7.00
C TYR A 50 -0.62 -10.79 -8.41
N PRO A 51 0.27 -11.47 -9.17
CA PRO A 51 -0.07 -11.96 -10.49
C PRO A 51 -1.29 -12.87 -10.51
N THR A 52 -1.64 -13.54 -9.42
CA THR A 52 -2.80 -14.43 -9.34
C THR A 52 -4.14 -13.72 -9.12
N MET A 53 -4.14 -12.43 -8.73
CA MET A 53 -5.38 -11.70 -8.43
C MET A 53 -6.32 -11.57 -9.63
N HIS A 54 -5.80 -11.50 -10.86
CA HIS A 54 -6.64 -11.49 -12.06
C HIS A 54 -7.53 -12.74 -12.21
N LYS A 55 -7.13 -13.87 -11.60
CA LYS A 55 -7.89 -15.13 -11.64
C LYS A 55 -9.02 -15.19 -10.61
N LEU A 56 -8.97 -14.32 -9.59
CA LEU A 56 -10.01 -14.26 -8.55
C LEU A 56 -11.17 -13.35 -8.95
N MET A 57 -10.98 -12.50 -9.97
CA MET A 57 -11.97 -11.55 -10.46
C MET A 57 -12.54 -11.92 -11.83
N SER A 58 -12.22 -13.12 -12.34
CA SER A 58 -12.70 -13.66 -13.62
C SER A 58 -13.89 -14.61 -13.44
#